data_AF-A0A5B6TLL9-F1
#
_entry.id   AF-A0A5B6TLL9-F1
#
_cell.length_a   1.000
_cell.length_b   1.000
_cell.length_c   1.000
_cell.angle_alpha   90.00
_cell.angle_beta   90.00
_cell.angle_gamma   90.00
#
_symmetry.space_group_name_H-M   'P 1'
#
loop_
_entity.id
_entity.type
_entity.pdbx_description
1 polymer ?
#
loop_
_entity_poly.entity_id
_entity_poly.type
_entity_poly.pdbx_seq_one_letter_code
_entity_poly.pdbx_strand_id
1 'polypeptide(L)' 'MCGIIGIVGQQHVAPLIVDALRRLEYRGYDSAGVATIEKGELGRRRAEGKLINLERRLKDEPL' A
#
# COMPACT_ATOMS: atom_id res chain seq x y z
N MET A 1 1.05 -16.77 2.91
CA MET A 1 2.40 -16.22 3.19
C MET A 1 2.30 -14.70 3.02
N CYS A 2 3.13 -13.88 3.67
CA CYS A 2 3.00 -12.41 3.64
C CYS A 2 4.23 -11.76 3.00
N GLY A 3 4.05 -10.59 2.38
CA GLY A 3 5.12 -9.74 1.87
C GLY A 3 5.07 -8.37 2.55
N ILE A 4 6.23 -7.80 2.86
CA ILE A 4 6.36 -6.48 3.49
C ILE A 4 7.37 -5.66 2.68
N ILE A 5 7.05 -4.39 2.45
CA ILE A 5 7.92 -3.39 1.84
C ILE A 5 7.84 -2.11 2.67
N GLY A 6 8.93 -1.36 2.75
CA GLY A 6 8.97 -0.03 3.36
C GLY A 6 9.85 0.91 2.55
N ILE A 7 9.45 2.18 2.48
CA ILE A 7 10.21 3.24 1.82
C ILE A 7 10.33 4.40 2.81
N VAL A 8 11.55 4.91 3.01
CA VAL A 8 11.82 6.09 3.83
C VAL A 8 12.28 7.21 2.90
N GLY A 9 11.61 8.35 2.94
CA GLY A 9 11.92 9.50 2.11
C GLY A 9 11.06 10.70 2.47
N GLN A 10 11.34 11.84 1.82
CA GLN A 10 10.61 13.10 2.02
C GLN A 10 9.50 13.33 0.98
N GLN A 11 9.27 12.36 0.10
CA GLN A 11 8.33 12.44 -1.02
C GLN A 11 7.10 11.58 -0.74
N HIS A 12 6.04 11.78 -1.52
CA HIS A 12 4.86 10.92 -1.46
C HIS A 12 5.20 9.51 -1.97
N VAL A 13 5.08 8.50 -1.10
CA VAL A 13 5.56 7.13 -1.38
C VAL A 13 4.46 6.09 -1.58
N ALA A 14 3.18 6.42 -1.37
CA ALA A 14 2.11 5.43 -1.46
C ALA A 14 2.05 4.70 -2.83
N PRO A 15 2.20 5.38 -4.00
CA PRO A 15 2.23 4.71 -5.30
C PRO A 15 3.43 3.77 -5.46
N LEU A 16 4.61 4.19 -4.97
CA LEU A 16 5.83 3.40 -5.03
C LEU A 16 5.72 2.12 -4.18
N ILE A 17 5.08 2.22 -3.01
CA ILE A 17 4.80 1.07 -2.15
C ILE A 17 3.87 0.07 -2.88
N VAL A 18 2.81 0.56 -3.53
CA VAL A 18 1.87 -0.28 -4.28
C VAL A 18 2.57 -1.00 -5.44
N ASP A 19 3.41 -0.30 -6.20
CA ASP A 19 4.18 -0.91 -7.29
C ASP A 19 5.15 -1.98 -6.80
N ALA A 20 5.77 -1.76 -5.63
CA ALA A 20 6.61 -2.76 -4.99
C ALA A 20 5.81 -3.97 -4.48
N LEU A 21 4.63 -3.75 -3.88
CA LEU A 21 3.72 -4.82 -3.45
C LEU A 21 3.28 -5.70 -4.62
N ARG A 22 3.11 -5.13 -5.82
CA ARG A 22 2.77 -5.90 -7.03
C ARG A 22 3.80 -6.98 -7.35
N ARG A 23 5.09 -6.73 -7.05
CA ARG A 23 6.17 -7.71 -7.21
C ARG A 23 6.14 -8.81 -6.15
N LEU A 24 5.42 -8.59 -5.04
CA LEU A 24 5.28 -9.53 -3.92
C LEU A 24 3.92 -10.25 -3.89
N GLU A 25 3.00 -9.91 -4.79
CA GLU A 25 1.63 -10.45 -4.81
C GLU A 25 1.60 -11.99 -4.93
N TYR A 26 2.60 -12.60 -5.57
CA TYR A 26 2.74 -14.06 -5.64
C TYR A 26 2.85 -14.74 -4.26
N ARG A 27 3.24 -14.00 -3.21
CA ARG A 27 3.38 -14.54 -1.83
C ARG A 27 2.07 -14.53 -1.06
N GLY A 28 1.14 -13.65 -1.38
CA GLY A 28 -0.09 -13.47 -0.61
C GLY A 28 -1.06 -12.50 -1.27
N TYR A 29 -2.32 -12.90 -1.29
CA TYR A 29 -3.40 -12.24 -2.05
C TYR A 29 -4.73 -12.23 -1.29
N ASP A 30 -4.72 -12.56 0.01
CA ASP A 30 -5.90 -12.54 0.87
C ASP A 30 -6.26 -11.11 1.31
N SER A 31 -5.27 -10.22 1.41
CA SER A 31 -5.44 -8.79 1.69
C SER A 31 -4.16 -8.00 1.39
N ALA A 32 -4.30 -6.69 1.25
CA ALA A 32 -3.19 -5.75 1.11
C ALA A 32 -3.45 -4.44 1.87
N GLY A 33 -2.39 -3.74 2.24
CA GLY A 33 -2.49 -2.44 2.88
C GLY A 33 -1.23 -1.59 2.75
N VAL A 34 -1.42 -0.28 2.85
CA VAL A 34 -0.34 0.71 2.89
C VAL A 34 -0.62 1.70 4.02
N ALA A 35 0.45 2.17 4.64
CA ALA A 35 0.42 3.27 5.59
C ALA A 35 1.55 4.24 5.26
N THR A 36 1.25 5.53 5.36
CA THR A 36 2.19 6.64 5.17
C THR A 36 2.10 7.57 6.36
N ILE A 37 3.19 8.29 6.63
CA ILE A 37 3.20 9.37 7.61
C ILE A 37 3.40 10.66 6.83
N GLU A 38 2.39 11.53 6.83
CA GLU A 38 2.46 12.84 6.20
C GLU A 38 2.21 13.93 7.23
N LYS A 39 3.13 14.90 7.35
CA LYS A 39 3.02 16.01 8.32
C LYS A 39 2.78 15.56 9.77
N GLY A 40 3.31 14.39 10.14
CA GLY A 40 3.14 13.78 11.46
C GLY A 40 1.86 12.96 11.63
N GLU A 41 0.98 12.94 10.63
CA GLU A 41 -0.27 12.20 10.65
C GLU A 41 -0.12 10.85 9.96
N LEU A 42 -0.62 9.78 10.60
CA LEU A 42 -0.61 8.43 10.04
C LEU A 42 -1.84 8.21 9.17
N GLY A 43 -1.63 8.13 7.87
CA GLY A 43 -2.62 7.69 6.91
C GLY A 43 -2.53 6.18 6.69
N ARG A 44 -3.67 5.49 6.58
CA ARG A 44 -3.72 4.05 6.29
C ARG A 44 -4.88 3.65 5.40
N ARG A 45 -4.62 2.80 4.41
CA ARG A 45 -5.63 2.11 3.60
C ARG A 45 -5.37 0.62 3.57
N ARG A 46 -6.45 -0.16 3.59
CA ARG A 46 -6.43 -1.62 3.49
C ARG A 46 -7.57 -2.08 2.60
N ALA A 47 -7.37 -3.18 1.90
CA ALA A 47 -8.40 -3.85 1.15
C ALA A 47 -8.24 -5.36 1.28
N GLU A 48 -9.36 -6.06 1.29
CA GLU A 48 -9.40 -7.53 1.23
C GLU A 48 -9.20 -7.99 -0.23
N GLY A 49 -8.69 -9.20 -0.39
CA GLY A 49 -8.39 -9.81 -1.67
C GLY A 49 -7.15 -9.22 -2.36
N LYS A 50 -7.18 -9.26 -3.69
CA LYS A 50 -6.04 -8.91 -4.56
C LYS A 50 -5.64 -7.45 -4.44
N LEU A 51 -4.39 -7.16 -4.81
CA LEU A 51 -3.81 -5.81 -4.71
C LEU A 51 -4.62 -4.74 -5.44
N ILE A 52 -5.29 -5.10 -6.53
CA ILE A 52 -6.17 -4.21 -7.31
C ILE A 52 -7.28 -3.56 -6.46
N ASN A 53 -7.74 -4.22 -5.40
CA ASN A 53 -8.75 -3.65 -4.50
C ASN A 53 -8.16 -2.52 -3.66
N LEU A 54 -6.89 -2.64 -3.23
CA LEU A 54 -6.17 -1.57 -2.55
C LEU A 54 -5.91 -0.40 -3.49
N GLU A 55 -5.55 -0.67 -4.75
CA GLU A 55 -5.36 0.36 -5.78
C GLU A 55 -6.63 1.16 -6.02
N ARG A 56 -7.79 0.50 -6.11
CA ARG A 56 -9.10 1.17 -6.22
C ARG A 56 -9.35 2.05 -5.01
N ARG A 57 -9.18 1.51 -3.80
CA ARG A 57 -9.38 2.26 -2.57
C ARG A 57 -8.48 3.49 -2.47
N LEU A 58 -7.24 3.42 -2.93
CA LEU A 58 -6.31 4.56 -2.94
C LEU A 58 -6.70 5.63 -3.98
N LYS A 59 -7.38 5.26 -5.06
CA LYS A 59 -7.95 6.23 -6.01
C LYS A 59 -9.13 6.98 -5.38
N ASP A 60 -9.97 6.29 -4.61
CA ASP A 60 -11.17 6.87 -3.99
C ASP A 60 -10.82 7.65 -2.70
N GLU A 61 -9.89 7.12 -1.90
CA GLU A 61 -9.44 7.67 -0.62
C GLU A 61 -7.89 7.81 -0.62
N PRO A 62 -7.31 8.86 -1.23
CA PRO A 62 -5.87 9.07 -1.27
C PRO A 62 -5.22 9.15 0.12
N LEU A 63 -3.90 8.93 0.14
CA LEU A 63 -3.01 9.08 1.30
C LEU A 63 -2.06 10.25 1.13
#